data_AF-J3BZD2-F1
#
_entry.id   AF-J3BZD2-F1
#
_cell.length_a   1.000
_cell.length_b   1.000
_cell.length_c   1.000
_cell.angle_alpha   90.00
_cell.angle_beta   90.00
_cell.angle_gamma   90.00
#
_symmetry.space_group_name_H-M   'P 1'
#
loop_
_entity.id
_entity.type
_entity.pdbx_description
1 polymer ?
#
loop_
_entity_poly.entity_id
_entity_poly.type
_entity_poly.pdbx_seq_one_letter_code
_entity_poly.pdbx_strand_id
1 'polypeptide(L)'
;MNKYFLSSHAAGDPLDTTTVPHGCTVKFYVPQGEELSNEEAFVIFEELSHGRTPGGTINHSFTGGQLIPNYDIWNLSEYPDYSGVFLVGSDTPSILLTSYTQANPLKLSDLFNQLDTPEVLYWVACA
;
A
#
# COMPACT_ATOMS: atom_id res chain seq x y z
N MET A 1 -17.47 3.71 2.06
CA MET A 1 -16.46 2.65 1.92
C MET A 1 -15.10 3.31 2.04
N ASN A 2 -14.39 3.07 3.15
CA ASN A 2 -13.06 3.63 3.39
C ASN A 2 -12.02 2.78 2.66
N LYS A 3 -11.80 3.07 1.37
CA LYS A 3 -10.83 2.39 0.53
C LYS A 3 -9.59 3.25 0.38
N TYR A 4 -8.44 2.69 0.69
CA TYR A 4 -7.14 3.35 0.58
C TYR A 4 -6.25 2.61 -0.40
N PHE A 5 -5.26 3.31 -0.93
CA PHE A 5 -4.16 2.70 -1.65
C PHE A 5 -2.81 3.27 -1.23
N LEU A 6 -1.81 2.41 -1.15
CA LEU A 6 -0.44 2.75 -0.81
C LEU A 6 0.39 2.79 -2.10
N SER A 7 1.08 3.91 -2.32
CA SER A 7 2.09 4.08 -3.37
C SER A 7 3.40 4.51 -2.72
N SER A 8 4.39 3.61 -2.73
CA SER A 8 5.62 3.77 -1.96
C SER A 8 6.68 2.78 -2.43
N HIS A 9 7.89 2.90 -1.88
CA HIS A 9 8.72 1.72 -1.75
C HIS A 9 8.23 0.83 -0.62
N ALA A 10 8.44 -0.48 -0.72
CA ALA A 10 8.26 -1.37 0.41
C ALA A 10 9.13 -2.63 0.35
N ALA A 11 9.49 -3.16 1.52
CA ALA A 11 10.16 -4.45 1.65
C ALA A 11 9.59 -5.21 2.85
N GLY A 12 9.47 -6.54 2.73
CA GLY A 12 8.97 -7.40 3.79
C GLY A 12 10.02 -8.38 4.27
N ASP A 13 10.16 -8.53 5.60
CA ASP A 13 10.82 -9.68 6.20
C ASP A 13 9.78 -10.78 6.45
N PRO A 14 9.91 -11.98 5.87
CA PRO A 14 8.97 -13.08 6.09
C PRO A 14 8.84 -13.52 7.56
N LEU A 15 9.81 -13.19 8.42
CA LEU A 15 9.82 -13.53 9.84
C LEU A 15 9.11 -12.48 10.72
N ASP A 16 8.98 -11.24 10.24
CA ASP A 16 8.24 -10.17 10.90
C ASP A 16 6.82 -10.13 10.33
N THR A 17 5.81 -10.34 11.17
CA THR A 17 4.41 -10.46 10.72
C THR A 17 3.47 -9.58 11.52
N THR A 18 2.38 -9.19 10.87
CA THR A 18 1.28 -8.45 11.48
C THR A 18 -0.06 -9.06 11.06
N THR A 19 -1.12 -8.72 11.78
CA THR A 19 -2.47 -9.21 11.51
C THR A 19 -3.26 -8.16 10.75
N VAL A 20 -3.92 -8.56 9.66
CA VAL A 20 -4.85 -7.67 8.96
C VAL A 20 -5.99 -7.28 9.91
N PRO A 21 -6.32 -5.99 10.08
CA PRO A 21 -7.41 -5.56 10.95
C PRO A 21 -8.74 -6.21 10.57
N HIS A 22 -9.58 -6.51 11.56
CA HIS A 22 -10.93 -7.02 11.30
C HIS A 22 -11.73 -6.02 10.45
N GLY A 23 -12.43 -6.52 9.43
CA GLY A 23 -13.18 -5.68 8.48
C GLY A 23 -12.34 -5.10 7.34
N CYS A 24 -11.00 -5.27 7.36
CA CYS A 24 -10.11 -4.86 6.28
C CYS A 24 -9.81 -6.01 5.31
N THR A 25 -9.63 -5.67 4.03
CA THR A 25 -9.00 -6.53 3.02
C THR A 25 -7.79 -5.83 2.41
N VAL A 26 -6.62 -6.45 2.47
CA VAL A 26 -5.42 -5.97 1.78
C VAL A 26 -5.29 -6.70 0.45
N LYS A 27 -5.17 -5.94 -0.64
CA LYS A 27 -5.07 -6.48 -2.01
C LYS A 27 -3.70 -6.16 -2.59
N PHE A 28 -2.91 -7.18 -2.87
CA PHE A 28 -1.58 -7.06 -3.44
C PHE A 28 -1.64 -7.18 -4.96
N TYR A 29 -1.20 -6.12 -5.65
CA TYR A 29 -0.92 -6.17 -7.08
C TYR A 29 0.50 -6.66 -7.39
N VAL A 30 1.37 -6.64 -6.38
CA VAL A 30 2.75 -7.11 -6.47
C VAL A 30 2.83 -8.58 -6.05
N PRO A 31 3.45 -9.48 -6.83
CA PRO A 31 3.79 -10.81 -6.36
C PRO A 31 4.73 -10.77 -5.15
N GLN A 32 4.66 -11.79 -4.28
CA GLN A 32 5.50 -11.83 -3.09
C GLN A 32 6.99 -11.90 -3.48
N GLY A 33 7.77 -10.91 -3.05
CA GLY A 33 9.21 -10.82 -3.34
C GLY A 33 9.53 -10.28 -4.73
N GLU A 34 8.54 -9.79 -5.46
CA GLU A 34 8.70 -9.08 -6.73
C GLU A 34 8.32 -7.60 -6.56
N GLU A 35 8.43 -6.86 -7.65
CA GLU A 35 8.16 -5.43 -7.73
C GLU A 35 7.35 -5.16 -9.00
N LEU A 36 6.45 -4.18 -8.96
CA LEU A 36 5.83 -3.67 -10.18
C LEU A 36 6.84 -2.77 -10.88
N SER A 37 6.84 -2.80 -12.22
CA SER A 37 7.50 -1.73 -12.96
C SER A 37 6.79 -0.39 -12.70
N ASN A 38 7.53 0.72 -12.82
CA ASN A 38 6.95 2.06 -12.64
C ASN A 38 5.72 2.28 -13.55
N GLU A 39 5.73 1.73 -14.77
CA GLU A 39 4.61 1.85 -15.70
C GLU A 39 3.36 1.11 -15.20
N GLU A 40 3.52 -0.14 -14.71
CA GLU A 40 2.40 -0.92 -14.16
C GLU A 40 1.85 -0.30 -12.88
N ALA A 41 2.73 0.17 -11.99
CA ALA A 41 2.34 0.84 -10.76
C ALA A 41 1.58 2.15 -11.05
N PHE A 42 2.04 2.92 -12.03
CA PHE A 42 1.40 4.18 -12.41
C PHE A 42 0.00 3.96 -13.00
N VAL A 43 -0.19 2.93 -13.84
CA VAL A 43 -1.53 2.57 -14.36
C VAL A 43 -2.51 2.24 -13.24
N ILE A 44 -2.06 1.47 -12.24
CA ILE A 44 -2.90 1.14 -11.08
C ILE A 44 -3.19 2.40 -10.24
N PHE A 45 -2.17 3.24 -10.02
CA PHE A 45 -2.30 4.52 -9.32
C PHE A 45 -3.38 5.40 -9.98
N GLU A 46 -3.31 5.62 -11.29
CA GLU A 46 -4.26 6.48 -12.01
C GLU A 46 -5.70 5.96 -11.95
N GLU A 47 -5.91 4.64 -12.02
CA GLU A 47 -7.27 4.11 -11.88
C GLU A 47 -7.79 4.31 -10.44
N LEU A 48 -6.96 4.05 -9.42
CA LEU A 48 -7.36 4.22 -8.02
C LEU A 48 -7.58 5.68 -7.64
N SER A 49 -6.75 6.60 -8.12
CA SER A 49 -6.90 8.04 -7.85
C SER A 49 -8.18 8.61 -8.49
N HIS A 50 -8.66 8.02 -9.60
CA HIS A 50 -9.95 8.34 -10.20
C HIS A 50 -11.14 7.55 -9.61
N GLY A 51 -10.93 6.76 -8.57
CA GLY A 51 -11.98 6.00 -7.89
C GLY A 51 -12.45 4.77 -8.66
N ARG A 52 -11.68 4.35 -9.67
CA ARG A 52 -11.99 3.21 -10.54
C ARG A 52 -11.34 1.95 -9.98
N THR A 53 -11.89 0.80 -10.39
CA THR A 53 -11.27 -0.49 -10.06
C THR A 53 -10.11 -0.68 -11.03
N PRO A 54 -8.87 -0.85 -10.54
CA PRO A 54 -7.73 -1.03 -11.42
C PRO A 54 -7.93 -2.26 -12.28
N GLY A 55 -7.57 -2.14 -13.55
CA GLY A 55 -7.21 -3.31 -14.33
C GLY A 55 -5.99 -4.01 -13.72
N GLY A 56 -5.74 -5.26 -14.12
CA GLY A 56 -4.60 -6.04 -13.64
C GLY A 56 -4.98 -7.18 -12.70
N THR A 57 -4.03 -8.10 -12.51
CA THR A 57 -4.22 -9.30 -11.71
C THR A 57 -3.86 -8.99 -10.26
N ILE A 58 -4.84 -9.09 -9.37
CA ILE A 58 -4.55 -9.16 -7.93
C ILE A 58 -3.80 -10.46 -7.68
N ASN A 59 -2.55 -10.37 -7.27
CA ASN A 59 -1.73 -11.53 -6.97
C ASN A 59 -2.21 -12.24 -5.70
N HIS A 60 -2.48 -11.45 -4.66
CA HIS A 60 -2.96 -11.97 -3.39
C HIS A 60 -3.96 -11.05 -2.70
N SER A 61 -4.85 -11.63 -1.90
CA SER A 61 -5.77 -10.89 -1.05
C SER A 61 -5.76 -11.50 0.35
N PHE A 62 -5.61 -10.63 1.35
CA PHE A 62 -5.65 -11.01 2.75
C PHE A 62 -6.81 -10.30 3.43
N THR A 63 -7.63 -11.07 4.12
CA THR A 63 -8.80 -10.61 4.88
C THR A 63 -8.47 -10.49 6.36
N GLY A 64 -9.28 -9.70 7.08
CA GLY A 64 -9.12 -9.46 8.51
C GLY A 64 -8.92 -10.73 9.33
N GLY A 65 -7.90 -10.71 10.18
CA GLY A 65 -7.47 -11.84 11.01
C GLY A 65 -6.36 -12.70 10.40
N GLN A 66 -6.04 -12.54 9.11
CA GLN A 66 -4.90 -13.25 8.51
C GLN A 66 -3.56 -12.60 8.88
N LEU A 67 -2.53 -13.43 9.01
CA LEU A 67 -1.15 -12.98 9.17
C LEU A 67 -0.54 -12.65 7.80
N ILE A 68 0.14 -11.51 7.74
CA ILE A 68 0.91 -11.05 6.58
C ILE A 68 2.28 -10.54 7.03
N PRO A 69 3.29 -10.48 6.14
CA PRO A 69 4.55 -9.83 6.46
C PRO A 69 4.31 -8.38 6.92
N ASN A 70 5.04 -7.93 7.94
CA ASN A 70 4.96 -6.57 8.43
C ASN A 70 5.92 -5.69 7.63
N TYR A 71 5.46 -5.30 6.43
CA TYR A 71 6.26 -4.55 5.48
C TYR A 71 6.78 -3.23 6.05
N ASP A 72 8.04 -2.94 5.75
CA ASP A 72 8.66 -1.62 5.86
C ASP A 72 8.24 -0.78 4.65
N ILE A 73 7.73 0.42 4.91
CA ILE A 73 7.18 1.35 3.91
C ILE A 73 7.96 2.66 3.99
N TRP A 74 8.46 3.18 2.87
CA TRP A 74 9.17 4.46 2.85
C TRP A 74 8.92 5.26 1.57
N ASN A 75 9.33 6.53 1.61
CA ASN A 75 9.11 7.50 0.54
C ASN A 75 9.68 7.02 -0.80
N LEU A 76 8.87 7.14 -1.86
CA LEU A 76 9.27 6.99 -3.26
C LEU A 76 9.89 8.31 -3.73
N SER A 77 11.18 8.49 -3.47
CA SER A 77 11.86 9.79 -3.55
C SER A 77 12.00 10.37 -4.95
N GLU A 78 12.02 9.49 -5.95
CA GLU A 78 12.05 9.77 -7.38
C GLU A 78 10.70 10.27 -7.91
N TYR A 79 9.61 9.99 -7.20
CA TYR A 79 8.23 10.33 -7.56
C TYR A 79 7.49 10.87 -6.32
N PRO A 80 7.95 11.97 -5.72
CA PRO A 80 7.46 12.44 -4.42
C PRO A 80 5.97 12.81 -4.45
N ASP A 81 5.47 13.31 -5.57
CA ASP A 81 4.05 13.68 -5.75
C ASP A 81 3.13 12.44 -5.77
N TYR A 82 3.69 11.26 -6.01
CA TYR A 82 2.98 9.98 -6.07
C TYR A 82 3.27 9.10 -4.85
N SER A 83 4.02 9.59 -3.85
CA SER A 83 4.37 8.84 -2.66
C SER A 83 3.44 9.14 -1.48
N GLY A 84 2.71 8.15 -1.02
CA GLY A 84 1.75 8.35 0.03
C GLY A 84 0.76 7.21 0.23
N VAL A 85 -0.13 7.43 1.18
CA VAL A 85 -1.37 6.67 1.30
C VAL A 85 -2.52 7.58 0.93
N PHE A 86 -3.34 7.12 0.01
CA PHE A 86 -4.36 7.91 -0.65
C PHE A 86 -5.72 7.26 -0.43
N LEU A 87 -6.76 8.09 -0.37
CA LEU A 87 -8.13 7.60 -0.53
C LEU A 87 -8.36 7.26 -2.01
N VAL A 88 -9.03 6.14 -2.27
CA VAL A 88 -9.48 5.80 -3.63
C VAL A 88 -10.47 6.88 -4.09
N GLY A 89 -10.20 7.48 -5.25
CA GLY A 89 -10.91 8.68 -5.75
C GLY A 89 -10.23 10.00 -5.40
N SER A 90 -9.01 9.98 -4.88
CA SER A 90 -8.19 11.15 -4.55
C SER A 90 -6.75 10.96 -5.02
N ASP A 91 -6.16 12.03 -5.53
CA ASP A 91 -4.72 12.18 -5.81
C ASP A 91 -3.99 12.92 -4.67
N THR A 92 -4.73 13.39 -3.66
CA THR A 92 -4.17 14.04 -2.48
C THR A 92 -3.90 12.98 -1.39
N PRO A 93 -2.66 12.87 -0.89
CA PRO A 93 -2.31 11.87 0.12
C PRO A 93 -2.95 12.20 1.47
N SER A 94 -3.54 11.19 2.09
CA SER A 94 -4.02 11.23 3.48
C SER A 94 -2.87 11.05 4.47
N ILE A 95 -1.83 10.30 4.08
CA ILE A 95 -0.58 10.13 4.83
C ILE A 95 0.57 10.41 3.87
N LEU A 96 1.36 11.43 4.17
CA LEU A 96 2.59 11.75 3.45
C LEU A 96 3.72 10.84 3.91
N LEU A 97 4.46 10.27 2.98
CA LEU A 97 5.58 9.37 3.31
C LEU A 97 6.94 10.07 3.39
N THR A 98 7.00 11.37 3.14
CA THR A 98 8.25 12.15 2.97
C THR A 98 9.22 12.09 4.17
N SER A 99 8.74 11.80 5.38
CA SER A 99 9.57 11.62 6.58
C SER A 99 10.07 10.19 6.79
N TYR A 100 9.54 9.21 6.07
CA TYR A 100 9.92 7.81 6.20
C TYR A 100 10.98 7.46 5.17
N THR A 101 12.05 6.83 5.63
CA THR A 101 13.21 6.44 4.81
C THR A 101 13.46 4.96 4.99
N GLN A 102 14.27 4.35 4.12
CA GLN A 102 14.61 2.93 4.28
C GLN A 102 15.25 2.61 5.65
N ALA A 103 16.00 3.55 6.24
CA ALA A 103 16.61 3.40 7.57
C ALA A 103 15.64 3.67 8.74
N ASN A 104 14.51 4.33 8.47
CA ASN A 104 13.45 4.62 9.43
C ASN A 104 12.08 4.50 8.74
N PRO A 105 11.65 3.27 8.41
CA PRO A 105 10.43 3.04 7.64
C PRO A 105 9.18 3.14 8.51
N LEU A 106 8.04 3.37 7.87
CA LEU A 106 6.73 3.13 8.47
C LEU A 106 6.44 1.63 8.42
N LYS A 107 6.13 0.99 9.56
CA LYS A 107 5.67 -0.40 9.56
C LYS A 107 4.22 -0.49 9.09
N LEU A 108 3.87 -1.55 8.37
CA LEU A 108 2.49 -1.81 7.95
C LEU A 108 1.53 -1.91 9.14
N SER A 109 1.97 -2.51 10.26
CA SER A 109 1.21 -2.51 11.51
C SER A 109 0.86 -1.11 12.00
N ASP A 110 1.79 -0.16 11.88
CA ASP A 110 1.60 1.22 12.29
C ASP A 110 0.74 1.98 11.30
N LEU A 111 0.86 1.68 10.00
CA LEU A 111 -0.03 2.20 8.98
C LEU A 111 -1.49 1.83 9.28
N PHE A 112 -1.77 0.57 9.64
CA PHE A 112 -3.14 0.17 10.01
C PHE A 112 -3.70 0.98 11.18
N ASN A 113 -2.87 1.39 12.13
CA ASN A 113 -3.28 2.23 13.27
C ASN A 113 -3.54 3.69 12.88
N GLN A 114 -2.95 4.16 11.78
CA GLN A 114 -3.15 5.52 11.27
C GLN A 114 -4.37 5.64 10.35
N LEU A 115 -4.82 4.54 9.75
CA LEU A 115 -5.99 4.51 8.88
C LEU A 115 -7.27 4.43 9.70
N ASP A 116 -8.23 5.32 9.38
CA ASP A 116 -9.56 5.25 9.96
C ASP A 116 -10.35 4.08 9.37
N THR A 117 -10.30 2.95 10.08
CA THR A 117 -11.09 1.73 9.81
C THR A 117 -11.11 1.34 8.32
N PRO A 118 -9.96 1.02 7.71
CA PRO A 118 -9.89 0.73 6.29
C PRO A 118 -10.70 -0.53 5.96
N GLU A 119 -11.62 -0.44 5.00
CA GLU A 119 -12.33 -1.60 4.46
C GLU A 119 -11.45 -2.33 3.42
N VAL A 120 -10.70 -1.56 2.62
CA VAL A 120 -9.77 -2.08 1.63
C VAL A 120 -8.50 -1.25 1.62
N LEU A 121 -7.35 -1.92 1.64
CA LEU A 121 -6.05 -1.33 1.34
C LEU A 121 -5.50 -1.96 0.05
N TYR A 122 -5.40 -1.20 -1.02
CA TYR A 122 -4.72 -1.62 -2.24
C TYR A 122 -3.22 -1.38 -2.08
N TRP A 123 -2.42 -2.42 -2.27
CA TRP A 123 -0.98 -2.38 -2.15
C TRP A 123 -0.36 -2.21 -3.53
N VAL A 124 0.15 -1.00 -3.80
CA VAL A 124 0.77 -0.58 -5.06
C VAL A 124 2.20 -0.11 -4.77
N ALA A 125 2.97 -0.95 -4.05
CA ALA A 125 4.36 -0.65 -3.77
C ALA A 125 5.26 -1.03 -4.96
N CYS A 126 6.23 -0.17 -5.26
CA CYS A 126 7.40 -0.49 -6.07
C CYS A 126 8.57 -0.81 -5.13
N ALA A 127 9.76 -1.21 -5.61
CA ALA A 127 10.99 -1.02 -4.81
C ALA A 127 11.93 0.00 -5.44
#